data_AF-A0A1Y3AML6-F1
#
_entry.id   AF-A0A1Y3AML6-F1
#
_cell.length_a   1.000
_cell.length_b   1.000
_cell.length_c   1.000
_cell.angle_alpha   90.00
_cell.angle_beta   90.00
_cell.angle_gamma   90.00
#
_symmetry.space_group_name_H-M   'P 1'
#
loop_
_entity.id
_entity.type
_entity.pdbx_description
1 polymer ?
#
loop_
_entity_poly.entity_id
_entity_poly.type
_entity_poly.pdbx_seq_one_letter_code
_entity_poly.pdbx_strand_id
1 'polypeptide(L)'
;MALGLIHANHGGPIIDYLLNQLKGATNEAVKHGGCLGLGLAAMGTHRNDVYEQLKYNLYQDDAVTGEAAGIAMGLVMLGSKSQIAI
;
A
#
# COMPACT_ATOMS: atom_id res chain seq x y z
N MET A 1 21.73 -13.15 -5.39
CA MET A 1 21.71 -11.70 -5.05
C MET A 1 22.08 -10.84 -6.26
N ALA A 2 21.30 -10.93 -7.36
CA ALA A 2 21.51 -10.13 -8.57
C ALA A 2 20.20 -9.73 -9.28
N LEU A 3 19.07 -10.36 -8.93
CA LEU A 3 17.75 -9.98 -9.49
C LEU A 3 17.15 -8.72 -8.84
N GLY A 4 17.58 -8.36 -7.63
CA GLY A 4 17.05 -7.19 -6.91
C GLY A 4 17.62 -5.84 -7.37
N LEU A 5 18.84 -5.81 -7.95
CA LEU A 5 19.51 -4.56 -8.32
C LEU A 5 19.12 -4.03 -9.72
N ILE A 6 18.51 -4.84 -10.58
CA ILE A 6 18.06 -4.43 -11.92
C ILE A 6 16.69 -3.71 -11.87
N HIS A 7 15.93 -3.88 -10.78
CA HIS A 7 14.58 -3.32 -10.62
C HIS A 7 14.51 -1.97 -9.88
N ALA A 8 15.65 -1.30 -9.68
CA ALA A 8 15.73 -0.03 -8.94
C ALA A 8 15.01 1.16 -9.60
N ASN A 9 14.58 1.06 -10.87
CA ASN A 9 13.98 2.18 -11.62
C ASN A 9 12.50 1.96 -12.03
N HIS A 10 11.86 0.90 -11.54
CA HIS A 10 10.45 0.65 -11.82
C HIS A 10 9.79 0.40 -10.48
N GLY A 11 9.05 1.37 -9.91
CA GLY A 11 8.41 1.21 -8.60
C GLY A 11 7.30 0.15 -8.53
N GLY A 12 6.87 -0.39 -9.68
CA GLY A 12 5.79 -1.39 -9.78
C GLY A 12 6.01 -2.75 -9.05
N PRO A 13 7.17 -3.43 -9.18
CA PRO A 13 7.39 -4.77 -8.64
C PRO A 13 7.61 -4.77 -7.12
N ILE A 14 8.14 -3.70 -6.53
CA ILE A 14 8.27 -3.64 -5.06
C ILE A 14 6.90 -3.45 -4.41
N ILE A 15 6.03 -2.62 -5.02
CA ILE A 15 4.63 -2.50 -4.62
C ILE A 15 3.93 -3.85 -4.74
N ASP A 16 4.14 -4.57 -5.85
CA ASP A 16 3.54 -5.89 -6.06
C ASP A 16 4.02 -6.93 -5.04
N TYR A 17 5.31 -6.88 -4.71
CA TYR A 17 5.91 -7.71 -3.66
C TYR A 17 5.32 -7.42 -2.29
N LEU A 18 5.22 -6.14 -1.92
CA LEU A 18 4.59 -5.69 -0.66
C LEU A 18 3.10 -6.06 -0.62
N LEU A 19 2.38 -5.97 -1.74
CA LEU A 19 0.96 -6.32 -1.84
C LEU A 19 0.76 -7.84 -1.69
N ASN A 20 1.63 -8.65 -2.28
CA ASN A 20 1.60 -10.10 -2.10
C ASN A 20 1.98 -10.52 -0.67
N GLN A 21 2.96 -9.85 -0.06
CA GLN A 21 3.30 -10.03 1.36
C GLN A 21 2.12 -9.66 2.26
N LEU A 22 1.42 -8.56 1.98
CA LEU A 22 0.23 -8.13 2.72
C LEU A 22 -0.91 -9.15 2.62
N LYS A 23 -1.15 -9.69 1.42
CA LYS A 23 -2.17 -10.75 1.18
C LYS A 23 -1.85 -12.04 1.95
N GLY A 24 -0.57 -12.38 2.08
CA GLY A 24 -0.12 -13.54 2.86
C GLY A 24 0.03 -13.29 4.36
N ALA A 25 -0.04 -12.04 4.81
CA ALA A 25 0.14 -11.69 6.21
C ALA A 25 -1.14 -11.96 7.02
N THR A 26 -1.05 -12.93 7.93
CA THR A 26 -2.11 -13.24 8.91
C THR A 26 -1.98 -12.46 10.21
N ASN A 27 -0.81 -11.87 10.47
CA ASN A 27 -0.50 -11.20 11.71
C ASN A 27 -0.85 -9.69 11.62
N GLU A 28 -1.60 -9.18 12.60
CA GLU A 28 -2.12 -7.81 12.62
C GLU A 28 -0.99 -6.77 12.53
N ALA A 29 0.10 -6.99 13.26
CA ALA A 29 1.29 -6.13 13.21
C ALA A 29 1.94 -6.09 11.81
N VAL A 30 1.93 -7.22 11.07
CA VAL A 30 2.48 -7.31 9.71
C VAL A 30 1.52 -6.70 8.70
N LYS A 31 0.20 -6.83 8.89
CA LYS A 31 -0.81 -6.15 8.08
C LYS A 31 -0.72 -4.63 8.22
N HIS A 32 -0.65 -4.12 9.44
CA HIS A 32 -0.52 -2.69 9.71
C HIS A 32 0.77 -2.11 9.13
N GLY A 33 1.93 -2.73 9.44
CA GLY A 33 3.22 -2.31 8.91
C GLY A 33 3.32 -2.44 7.38
N GLY A 34 2.70 -3.48 6.82
CA GLY A 34 2.61 -3.68 5.38
C GLY A 34 1.75 -2.63 4.69
N CYS A 35 0.63 -2.19 5.29
CA CYS A 35 -0.22 -1.13 4.72
C CYS A 35 0.54 0.20 4.65
N LEU A 36 1.28 0.55 5.70
CA LEU A 36 2.12 1.75 5.73
C LEU A 36 3.27 1.66 4.71
N GLY A 37 4.00 0.55 4.69
CA GLY A 37 5.10 0.33 3.74
C GLY A 37 4.62 0.31 2.29
N LEU A 38 3.47 -0.30 2.02
CA LEU A 38 2.84 -0.34 0.70
C LEU A 38 2.36 1.04 0.26
N GLY A 39 1.73 1.81 1.16
CA GLY A 39 1.29 3.18 0.88
C GLY A 39 2.45 4.12 0.56
N LEU A 40 3.58 3.97 1.27
CA LEU A 40 4.80 4.73 1.02
C LEU A 40 5.44 4.32 -0.32
N ALA A 41 5.52 3.02 -0.60
CA ALA A 41 6.07 2.50 -1.86
C ALA A 41 5.20 2.87 -3.06
N ALA A 42 3.88 2.98 -2.87
CA ALA A 42 2.91 3.34 -3.90
C ALA A 42 2.55 4.84 -3.92
N MET A 43 3.24 5.68 -3.15
CA MET A 43 3.01 7.12 -3.09
C MET A 43 3.13 7.75 -4.48
N GLY A 44 2.09 8.47 -4.92
CA GLY A 44 2.06 9.12 -6.24
C GLY A 44 2.03 8.16 -7.45
N THR A 45 1.88 6.85 -7.24
CA THR A 45 1.77 5.88 -8.35
C THR A 45 0.35 5.71 -8.86
N HIS A 46 -0.64 6.09 -8.04
CA HIS A 46 -2.08 6.05 -8.38
C HIS A 46 -2.59 4.66 -8.79
N ARG A 47 -1.97 3.59 -8.29
CA ARG A 47 -2.44 2.22 -8.51
C ARG A 47 -3.76 1.97 -7.76
N ASN A 48 -4.82 1.68 -8.52
CA ASN A 48 -6.11 1.29 -7.97
C ASN A 48 -6.02 -0.02 -7.16
N ASP A 49 -5.20 -0.99 -7.57
CA ASP A 49 -5.04 -2.26 -6.85
C ASP A 49 -4.63 -2.06 -5.38
N VAL A 50 -3.71 -1.12 -5.12
CA VAL A 50 -3.23 -0.79 -3.77
C VAL A 50 -4.34 -0.11 -2.98
N TYR A 51 -5.05 0.83 -3.62
CA TYR A 51 -6.16 1.54 -3.00
C TYR A 51 -7.29 0.58 -2.59
N GLU A 52 -7.68 -0.37 -3.46
CA GLU A 52 -8.68 -1.38 -3.14
C GLU A 52 -8.25 -2.31 -2.01
N GLN A 53 -6.98 -2.71 -1.99
CA GLN A 53 -6.43 -3.55 -0.92
C GLN A 53 -6.43 -2.82 0.44
N LEU A 54 -6.06 -1.54 0.46
CA LEU A 54 -6.12 -0.71 1.66
C LEU A 54 -7.57 -0.48 2.12
N LYS A 55 -8.50 -0.27 1.17
CA LYS A 55 -9.93 -0.14 1.46
C LYS A 55 -10.50 -1.43 2.07
N TYR A 56 -10.10 -2.59 1.57
CA TYR A 56 -10.45 -3.89 2.16
C TYR A 56 -9.92 -4.02 3.60
N ASN A 57 -8.67 -3.59 3.85
CA ASN A 57 -8.08 -3.57 5.19
C ASN A 57 -8.74 -2.55 6.13
N LEU A 58 -9.33 -1.47 5.61
CA LEU A 58 -10.12 -0.51 6.38
C LEU A 58 -11.52 -1.04 6.73
N TYR A 59 -12.08 -1.92 5.90
CA TYR A 59 -13.32 -2.64 6.21
C TYR A 59 -13.10 -3.83 7.15
N GLN A 60 -11.86 -4.28 7.32
CA GLN A 60 -11.54 -5.17 8.44
C GLN A 60 -11.65 -4.34 9.72
N ASP A 61 -12.45 -4.81 10.68
CA ASP A 61 -12.83 -4.13 11.93
C ASP A 61 -11.65 -3.99 12.92
N ASP A 62 -10.54 -3.42 12.45
CA ASP A 62 -9.27 -3.33 13.14
C ASP A 62 -8.84 -1.86 13.19
N ALA A 63 -9.14 -1.19 14.31
CA ALA A 63 -8.99 0.26 14.45
C ALA A 63 -7.55 0.73 14.14
N VAL A 64 -6.55 -0.07 14.52
CA VAL A 64 -5.13 0.24 14.30
C VAL A 64 -4.77 0.13 12.82
N THR A 65 -5.24 -0.92 12.15
CA THR A 65 -5.00 -1.13 10.72
C THR A 65 -5.77 -0.15 9.85
N GLY A 66 -6.98 0.24 10.25
CA GLY A 66 -7.80 1.24 9.57
C GLY A 66 -7.17 2.63 9.52
N GLU A 67 -6.52 3.08 10.61
CA GLU A 67 -5.85 4.38 10.64
C GLU A 67 -4.65 4.42 9.67
N ALA A 68 -3.79 3.40 9.71
CA ALA A 68 -2.68 3.25 8.77
C ALA A 68 -3.15 3.14 7.32
N ALA A 69 -4.21 2.38 7.07
CA ALA A 69 -4.78 2.23 5.74
C ALA A 69 -5.33 3.55 5.20
N GLY A 70 -6.00 4.35 6.05
CA GLY A 70 -6.48 5.70 5.72
C GLY A 70 -5.34 6.62 5.26
N ILE A 71 -4.25 6.68 6.03
CA ILE A 71 -3.09 7.50 5.68
C ILE A 71 -2.42 6.99 4.41
N ALA A 72 -2.20 5.68 4.30
CA ALA A 72 -1.62 5.06 3.12
C ALA A 72 -2.45 5.34 1.85
N MET A 73 -3.78 5.28 1.92
CA MET A 73 -4.66 5.62 0.80
C MET A 73 -4.48 7.08 0.36
N GLY A 74 -4.38 8.00 1.32
CA GLY A 74 -4.10 9.41 1.06
C GLY A 74 -2.76 9.61 0.35
N LEU A 75 -1.71 8.92 0.79
CA LEU A 75 -0.36 8.99 0.19
C LEU A 75 -0.31 8.44 -1.24
N VAL A 76 -1.01 7.33 -1.52
CA VAL A 76 -1.10 6.74 -2.87
C VAL A 76 -1.84 7.66 -3.85
N MET A 77 -2.86 8.37 -3.36
CA MET A 77 -3.64 9.34 -4.12
C MET A 77 -3.00 10.73 -4.17
N LEU A 78 -1.99 11.01 -3.32
CA LEU A 78 -1.30 12.30 -3.25
C LEU A 78 -0.59 12.61 -4.57
N GLY A 79 -0.89 13.75 -5.18
CA GLY A 79 -0.30 14.19 -6.45
C GLY A 79 -1.11 13.81 -7.70
N SER A 80 -2.08 12.92 -7.56
CA SER A 80 -3.16 12.81 -8.54
C SER A 80 -4.04 14.02 -8.28
N LYS A 81 -4.24 14.88 -9.26
CA LYS A 81 -5.34 15.87 -9.23
C LYS A 81 -6.72 15.17 -9.30
N SER A 82 -6.92 14.10 -8.54
CA SER A 82 -8.15 13.34 -8.48
C SER A 82 -8.97 13.88 -7.32
N GLN A 83 -10.20 14.32 -7.64
CA GLN A 83 -11.20 14.93 -6.75
C GLN A 83 -11.63 14.06 -5.54
N ILE A 84 -11.03 12.89 -5.34
CA ILE A 84 -11.28 11.96 -4.22
C ILE A 84 -10.48 12.39 -2.97
N ALA A 85 -9.51 13.29 -3.12
CA ALA A 85 -8.82 13.95 -2.02
C ALA A 85 -9.53 15.27 -1.66
N ILE A 86 -10.80 15.18 -1.24
CA ILE A 86 -11.46 16.29 -0.54
C ILE A 86 -12.33 15.78 0.60
#